data_AF-A0A7S2M5C9-F1
#
_entry.id   AF-A0A7S2M5C9-F1
#
_cell.length_a   1.000
_cell.length_b   1.000
_cell.length_c   1.000
_cell.angle_alpha   90.00
_cell.angle_beta   90.00
_cell.angle_gamma   90.00
#
_symmetry.space_group_name_H-M   'P 1'
#
loop_
_entity.id
_entity.type
_entity.pdbx_description
1 polymer ?
#
loop_
_entity_poly.entity_id
_entity_poly.type
_entity_poly.pdbx_seq_one_letter_code
_entity_poly.pdbx_strand_id
1 'polypeptide(L)'
;FHGGKAQITAFAEANPKGRVVLVSTMGTTKPESFYEKMGNGHIGFYKLNAEAFLMNSGLPFVIIKPCGLVNTPGGKAELLVGHDDDIHVKPPTVPREDVARVMVEAISRPPAVNLRFDLCSRAGEPTEADKVLAAAEFPWQRGGQAAAVLVA
;
A
#
# COMPACT_ATOMS: atom_id res chain seq x y z
N PHE A 1 -5.23 -12.35 11.44
CA PHE A 1 -5.73 -11.04 10.93
C PHE A 1 -6.70 -10.33 11.89
N HIS A 2 -7.24 -10.97 12.94
CA HIS A 2 -8.22 -10.35 13.86
C HIS A 2 -7.76 -9.03 14.47
N GLY A 3 -6.47 -8.90 14.84
CA GLY A 3 -5.93 -7.65 15.36
C GLY A 3 -6.04 -6.47 14.37
N GLY A 4 -5.77 -6.70 13.08
CA GLY A 4 -5.93 -5.68 12.05
C GLY A 4 -7.40 -5.26 11.89
N LYS A 5 -8.33 -6.23 11.91
CA LYS A 5 -9.77 -5.94 11.90
C LYS A 5 -10.18 -5.09 13.10
N ALA A 6 -9.75 -5.46 14.31
CA ALA A 6 -10.05 -4.71 15.53
C ALA A 6 -9.55 -3.26 15.48
N GLN A 7 -8.33 -3.02 14.98
CA GLN A 7 -7.78 -1.67 14.82
C GLN A 7 -8.58 -0.85 13.81
N ILE A 8 -8.93 -1.43 12.66
CA ILE A 8 -9.72 -0.75 11.62
C ILE A 8 -11.13 -0.43 12.13
N THR A 9 -11.79 -1.38 12.81
CA THR A 9 -13.12 -1.15 13.42
C THR A 9 -13.07 -0.03 14.44
N ALA A 10 -12.14 -0.09 15.40
CA ALA A 10 -12.01 0.96 16.41
C ALA A 10 -11.74 2.34 15.78
N PHE A 11 -10.92 2.39 14.74
CA PHE A 11 -10.69 3.63 14.00
C PHE A 11 -11.95 4.13 13.28
N ALA A 12 -12.69 3.25 12.61
CA ALA A 12 -13.92 3.60 11.89
C ALA A 12 -14.99 4.17 12.82
N GLU A 13 -15.15 3.56 14.01
CA GLU A 13 -16.10 4.02 15.04
C GLU A 13 -15.73 5.40 15.58
N ALA A 14 -14.43 5.64 15.82
CA ALA A 14 -13.95 6.91 16.33
C ALA A 14 -13.84 8.01 15.25
N ASN A 15 -13.58 7.63 14.00
CA ASN A 15 -13.24 8.53 12.90
C ASN A 15 -13.89 8.06 11.58
N PRO A 16 -15.22 8.12 11.44
CA PRO A 16 -15.93 7.57 10.28
C PRO A 16 -15.63 8.27 8.94
N LYS A 17 -14.99 9.45 8.98
CA LYS A 17 -14.50 10.19 7.80
C LYS A 17 -12.98 10.13 7.64
N GLY A 18 -12.30 9.40 8.53
CA GLY A 18 -10.86 9.26 8.54
C GLY A 18 -10.35 8.36 7.43
N ARG A 19 -9.04 8.45 7.16
CA ARG A 19 -8.35 7.61 6.17
C ARG A 19 -7.42 6.63 6.89
N VAL A 20 -7.28 5.42 6.34
CA VAL A 20 -6.31 4.43 6.81
C VAL A 20 -5.19 4.26 5.79
N VAL A 21 -3.95 4.44 6.23
CA VAL A 21 -2.76 4.06 5.44
C VAL A 21 -2.17 2.80 6.04
N LEU A 22 -2.12 1.72 5.25
CA LEU A 22 -1.71 0.40 5.70
C LEU A 22 -0.45 -0.06 4.95
N VAL A 23 0.58 -0.44 5.71
CA VAL A 23 1.72 -1.18 5.17
C VAL A 23 1.43 -2.67 5.21
N SER A 24 1.27 -3.25 4.04
CA SER A 24 1.12 -4.70 3.85
C SER A 24 2.47 -5.33 3.47
N THR A 25 2.50 -6.11 2.39
CA THR A 25 3.68 -6.74 1.79
C THR A 25 3.35 -7.10 0.35
N MET A 26 4.34 -6.99 -0.55
CA MET A 26 4.31 -7.68 -1.83
C MET A 26 4.41 -9.20 -1.57
N GLY A 27 3.90 -10.01 -2.49
CA GLY A 27 3.92 -11.47 -2.45
C GLY A 27 2.61 -12.11 -1.97
N THR A 28 1.57 -11.33 -1.66
CA THR A 28 0.30 -11.87 -1.15
C THR A 28 -0.48 -12.69 -2.18
N THR A 29 -0.10 -12.64 -3.46
CA THR A 29 -0.71 -13.50 -4.49
C THR A 29 -0.06 -14.89 -4.56
N LYS A 30 0.99 -15.14 -3.76
CA LYS A 30 1.84 -16.34 -3.81
C LYS A 30 1.68 -17.17 -2.52
N PRO A 31 0.64 -18.01 -2.42
CA PRO A 31 0.28 -18.73 -1.18
C PRO A 31 1.36 -19.73 -0.70
N GLU A 32 2.26 -20.14 -1.61
CA GLU A 32 3.29 -21.15 -1.33
C GLU A 32 4.71 -20.55 -1.19
N SER A 33 4.82 -19.23 -1.06
CA SER A 33 6.10 -18.53 -0.98
C SER A 33 6.89 -18.87 0.30
N PHE A 34 8.20 -18.61 0.29
CA PHE A 34 9.06 -18.78 1.46
C PHE A 34 8.54 -18.02 2.70
N TYR A 35 8.01 -16.81 2.49
CA TYR A 35 7.47 -15.97 3.57
C TYR A 35 6.22 -16.57 4.23
N GLU A 36 5.37 -17.25 3.45
CA GLU A 36 4.18 -17.93 4.02
C GLU A 36 4.56 -19.09 4.93
N LYS A 37 5.64 -19.81 4.58
CA LYS A 37 6.12 -20.99 5.30
C LYS A 37 6.98 -20.65 6.52
N MET A 38 7.49 -19.42 6.60
CA MET A 38 8.33 -18.97 7.70
C MET A 38 7.58 -19.08 9.03
N GLY A 39 8.10 -19.90 9.94
CA GLY A 39 7.51 -20.12 11.27
C GLY A 39 6.08 -20.66 11.26
N ASN A 40 5.64 -21.29 10.15
CA ASN A 40 4.24 -21.69 9.95
C ASN A 40 3.25 -20.51 10.11
N GLY A 41 3.69 -19.31 9.72
CA GLY A 41 3.04 -18.06 10.08
C GLY A 41 2.00 -17.53 9.09
N HIS A 42 2.02 -17.95 7.82
CA HIS A 42 1.05 -17.54 6.78
C HIS A 42 0.80 -16.03 6.74
N ILE A 43 1.88 -15.24 6.81
CA ILE A 43 1.79 -13.80 7.05
C ILE A 43 1.07 -13.06 5.92
N GLY A 44 1.32 -13.43 4.67
CA GLY A 44 0.68 -12.87 3.48
C GLY A 44 -0.80 -13.22 3.43
N PHE A 45 -1.20 -14.44 3.80
CA PHE A 45 -2.61 -14.78 3.98
C PHE A 45 -3.30 -13.83 4.97
N TYR A 46 -2.70 -13.62 6.15
CA TYR A 46 -3.29 -12.75 7.16
C TYR A 46 -3.29 -11.27 6.75
N LYS A 47 -2.25 -10.79 6.08
CA LYS A 47 -2.18 -9.43 5.56
C LYS A 47 -3.21 -9.20 4.45
N LEU A 48 -3.35 -10.13 3.51
CA LEU A 48 -4.35 -10.04 2.44
C LEU A 48 -5.79 -10.00 2.99
N ASN A 49 -6.09 -10.78 4.04
CA ASN A 49 -7.38 -10.70 4.72
C ASN A 49 -7.63 -9.34 5.40
N ALA A 50 -6.58 -8.71 5.95
CA ALA A 50 -6.69 -7.37 6.52
C ALA A 50 -6.88 -6.29 5.43
N GLU A 51 -6.16 -6.42 4.30
CA GLU A 51 -6.38 -5.59 3.10
C GLU A 51 -7.83 -5.69 2.63
N ALA A 52 -8.34 -6.90 2.41
CA ALA A 52 -9.71 -7.12 1.96
C ALA A 52 -10.75 -6.54 2.92
N PHE A 53 -10.55 -6.68 4.22
CA PHE A 53 -11.42 -6.08 5.23
C PHE A 53 -11.40 -4.55 5.15
N LEU A 54 -10.22 -3.93 5.03
CA LEU A 54 -10.11 -2.48 4.90
C LEU A 54 -10.79 -1.99 3.63
N MET A 55 -10.54 -2.64 2.49
CA MET A 55 -11.13 -2.26 1.21
C MET A 55 -12.66 -2.36 1.21
N ASN A 56 -13.21 -3.32 1.96
CA ASN A 56 -14.66 -3.48 2.11
C ASN A 56 -15.27 -2.61 3.24
N SER A 57 -14.47 -1.85 3.98
CA SER A 57 -14.96 -1.08 5.14
C SER A 57 -15.72 0.21 4.76
N GLY A 58 -15.56 0.68 3.52
CA GLY A 58 -16.05 2.00 3.10
C GLY A 58 -15.17 3.18 3.51
N LEU A 59 -14.13 2.95 4.33
CA LEU A 59 -13.15 3.98 4.66
C LEU A 59 -12.23 4.28 3.46
N PRO A 60 -11.87 5.55 3.22
CA PRO A 60 -10.75 5.87 2.33
C PRO A 60 -9.47 5.18 2.78
N PHE A 61 -8.75 4.54 1.86
CA PHE A 61 -7.52 3.82 2.19
C PHE A 61 -6.38 4.04 1.20
N VAL A 62 -5.15 3.81 1.67
CA VAL A 62 -3.98 3.56 0.84
C VAL A 62 -3.24 2.35 1.40
N ILE A 63 -3.14 1.28 0.62
CA ILE A 63 -2.45 0.05 0.95
C ILE A 63 -1.14 0.00 0.17
N ILE A 64 -0.02 0.09 0.88
CA ILE A 64 1.33 0.03 0.31
C ILE A 64 1.86 -1.37 0.56
N LYS A 65 2.27 -2.06 -0.50
CA LYS A 65 2.77 -3.45 -0.46
C LYS A 65 4.25 -3.44 -0.80
N PRO A 66 5.14 -3.15 0.17
CA PRO A 66 6.55 -3.01 -0.13
C PRO A 66 7.18 -4.35 -0.52
N CYS A 67 8.19 -4.25 -1.39
CA CYS A 67 9.26 -5.22 -1.57
C CYS A 67 10.05 -5.44 -0.26
N GLY A 68 11.12 -6.24 -0.32
CA GLY A 68 12.00 -6.47 0.83
C GLY A 68 12.56 -5.18 1.44
N LEU A 69 12.36 -4.98 2.75
CA LEU A 69 12.74 -3.73 3.43
C LEU A 69 14.23 -3.67 3.75
N VAL A 70 14.91 -2.63 3.29
CA VAL A 70 16.34 -2.37 3.58
C VAL A 70 16.54 -1.10 4.43
N ASN A 71 17.65 -1.06 5.17
CA ASN A 71 18.04 0.07 6.03
C ASN A 71 19.06 0.96 5.33
N THR A 72 18.67 1.50 4.18
CA THR A 72 19.45 2.49 3.43
C THR A 72 18.72 3.83 3.41
N PRO A 73 19.42 4.94 3.15
CA PRO A 73 18.76 6.24 3.03
C PRO A 73 17.70 6.24 1.92
N GLY A 74 16.55 6.86 2.19
CA GLY A 74 15.49 7.08 1.21
C GLY A 74 15.76 8.29 0.32
N GLY A 75 14.94 8.48 -0.72
CA GLY A 75 15.04 9.62 -1.62
C GLY A 75 16.24 9.61 -2.56
N LYS A 76 16.83 8.44 -2.74
CA LYS A 76 18.07 8.24 -3.53
C LYS A 76 17.85 7.37 -4.76
N ALA A 77 16.70 6.70 -4.85
CA ALA A 77 16.44 5.64 -5.81
C ALA A 77 15.17 5.92 -6.60
N GLU A 78 15.08 5.31 -7.77
CA GLU A 78 13.83 5.24 -8.52
C GLU A 78 12.87 4.31 -7.79
N LEU A 79 11.65 4.78 -7.54
CA LEU A 79 10.58 4.00 -6.92
C LEU A 79 9.68 3.43 -8.02
N LEU A 80 9.43 2.14 -7.93
CA LEU A 80 8.66 1.37 -8.89
C LEU A 80 7.32 1.03 -8.27
N VAL A 81 6.26 1.27 -9.05
CA VAL A 81 4.89 0.97 -8.69
C VAL A 81 4.38 -0.14 -9.60
N GLY A 82 3.65 -1.07 -9.03
CA GLY A 82 3.10 -2.21 -9.71
C GLY A 82 1.87 -2.77 -9.00
N HIS A 83 1.29 -3.80 -9.57
CA HIS A 83 0.12 -4.47 -9.02
C HIS A 83 0.26 -5.98 -9.11
N ASP A 84 -0.28 -6.66 -8.10
CA ASP A 84 -0.42 -8.11 -8.08
C ASP A 84 0.90 -8.86 -8.32
N ASP A 85 1.97 -8.36 -7.70
CA ASP A 85 3.32 -8.91 -7.69
C ASP A 85 4.02 -8.90 -9.07
N ASP A 86 3.68 -7.93 -9.94
CA ASP A 86 4.19 -7.76 -11.31
C ASP A 86 5.56 -7.06 -11.41
N ILE A 87 6.11 -6.56 -10.30
CA ILE A 87 7.42 -5.90 -10.29
C ILE A 87 8.55 -6.94 -10.28
N HIS A 88 9.37 -6.92 -11.33
CA HIS A 88 10.49 -7.86 -11.51
C HIS A 88 11.84 -7.15 -11.43
N VAL A 89 12.30 -6.80 -10.22
CA VAL A 89 13.64 -6.24 -9.97
C VAL A 89 14.48 -7.10 -9.05
N LYS A 90 15.82 -7.01 -9.19
CA LYS A 90 16.78 -7.79 -8.43
C LYS A 90 17.88 -6.88 -7.84
N PRO A 91 18.04 -6.82 -6.51
CA PRO A 91 17.16 -7.42 -5.50
C PRO A 91 15.77 -6.73 -5.45
N PRO A 92 14.69 -7.46 -5.10
CA PRO A 92 13.35 -6.89 -4.95
C PRO A 92 13.24 -6.18 -3.60
N THR A 93 13.80 -4.97 -3.50
CA THR A 93 13.92 -4.23 -2.23
C THR A 93 13.43 -2.79 -2.31
N VAL A 94 13.10 -2.21 -1.16
CA VAL A 94 12.79 -0.79 -0.99
C VAL A 94 13.32 -0.28 0.36
N PRO A 95 13.89 0.94 0.44
CA PRO A 95 14.29 1.55 1.71
C PRO A 95 13.08 1.77 2.64
N ARG A 96 13.23 1.51 3.94
CA ARG A 96 12.20 1.82 4.94
C ARG A 96 11.82 3.31 4.93
N GLU A 97 12.80 4.18 4.70
CA GLU A 97 12.60 5.62 4.61
C GLU A 97 11.72 6.02 3.41
N ASP A 98 11.85 5.34 2.26
CA ASP A 98 10.99 5.61 1.09
C ASP A 98 9.55 5.13 1.32
N VAL A 99 9.35 3.99 1.98
CA VAL A 99 8.01 3.55 2.41
C VAL A 99 7.38 4.61 3.33
N ALA A 100 8.14 5.14 4.30
CA ALA A 100 7.67 6.19 5.20
C ALA A 100 7.34 7.49 4.46
N ARG A 101 8.16 7.92 3.50
CA ARG A 101 7.87 9.08 2.64
C ARG A 101 6.54 8.94 1.91
N VAL A 102 6.30 7.77 1.29
CA VAL A 102 5.05 7.48 0.58
C VAL A 102 3.85 7.44 1.54
N MET A 103 4.02 6.90 2.76
CA MET A 103 2.98 6.94 3.78
C MET A 103 2.61 8.36 4.21
N VAL A 104 3.61 9.23 4.45
CA VAL A 104 3.39 10.63 4.82
C VAL A 104 2.66 11.37 3.71
N GLU A 105 3.05 11.15 2.45
CA GLU A 105 2.36 11.73 1.30
C GLU A 105 0.90 11.23 1.22
N ALA A 106 0.67 9.93 1.42
CA ALA A 106 -0.66 9.31 1.40
C ALA A 106 -1.59 9.83 2.51
N ILE A 107 -1.04 10.26 3.65
CA ILE A 107 -1.81 10.90 4.72
C ILE A 107 -2.12 12.36 4.37
N SER A 108 -1.16 13.07 3.78
CA SER A 108 -1.17 14.54 3.68
C SER A 108 -1.94 15.07 2.47
N ARG A 109 -2.03 14.32 1.37
CA ARG A 109 -2.71 14.79 0.15
C ARG A 109 -4.13 14.23 -0.02
N PRO A 110 -5.16 15.09 -0.12
CA PRO A 110 -6.33 14.80 -0.93
C PRO A 110 -5.93 14.85 -2.42
N PRO A 111 -6.39 13.96 -3.32
CA PRO A 111 -7.43 12.95 -3.15
C PRO A 111 -6.93 11.48 -3.20
N ALA A 112 -5.64 11.19 -2.96
CA ALA A 112 -5.11 9.82 -3.07
C ALA A 112 -5.79 8.83 -2.10
N VAL A 113 -6.82 8.14 -2.58
CA VAL A 113 -7.65 7.20 -1.81
C VAL A 113 -8.01 6.01 -2.67
N ASN A 114 -8.31 4.90 -2.00
CA ASN A 114 -8.67 3.62 -2.58
C ASN A 114 -7.55 3.02 -3.45
N LEU A 115 -6.31 3.23 -3.02
CA LEU A 115 -5.11 2.72 -3.70
C LEU A 115 -4.61 1.44 -3.03
N ARG A 116 -4.20 0.47 -3.84
CA ARG A 116 -3.51 -0.76 -3.41
C ARG A 116 -2.46 -1.10 -4.45
N PHE A 117 -1.19 -1.04 -4.07
CA PHE A 117 -0.08 -1.17 -5.02
C PHE A 117 1.18 -1.74 -4.37
N ASP A 118 2.00 -2.37 -5.18
CA ASP A 118 3.34 -2.84 -4.83
C ASP A 118 4.37 -1.72 -4.96
N LEU A 119 5.35 -1.71 -4.06
CA LEU A 119 6.37 -0.66 -4.01
C LEU A 119 7.77 -1.27 -3.88
N CYS A 120 8.58 -1.08 -4.91
CA CYS A 120 9.98 -1.52 -4.94
C CYS A 120 10.88 -0.36 -5.36
N SER A 121 12.19 -0.58 -5.34
CA SER A 121 13.17 0.42 -5.79
C SER A 121 14.22 -0.20 -6.69
N ARG A 122 14.84 0.63 -7.52
CA ARG A 122 16.04 0.30 -8.28
C ARG A 122 16.98 1.51 -8.36
N ALA A 123 18.22 1.27 -8.79
CA ALA A 123 19.13 2.37 -9.11
C ALA A 123 18.54 3.21 -10.27
N GLY A 124 18.51 4.53 -10.10
CA GLY A 124 17.91 5.46 -11.03
C GLY A 124 17.64 6.80 -10.36
N GLU A 125 16.98 7.71 -11.08
CA GLU A 125 16.63 9.03 -10.58
C GLU A 125 15.64 8.94 -9.40
N PRO A 126 15.85 9.73 -8.32
CA PRO A 126 14.92 9.78 -7.20
C PRO A 126 13.47 10.05 -7.64
N THR A 127 12.56 9.21 -7.18
CA THR A 127 11.12 9.39 -7.43
C THR A 127 10.46 10.11 -6.26
N GLU A 128 9.76 11.19 -6.56
CA GLU A 128 8.96 11.91 -5.56
C GLU A 128 7.72 11.10 -5.15
N ALA A 129 7.35 11.21 -3.87
CA ALA A 129 6.31 10.37 -3.27
C ALA A 129 4.92 10.58 -3.91
N ASP A 130 4.65 11.77 -4.45
CA ASP A 130 3.39 12.07 -5.11
C ASP A 130 3.25 11.41 -6.47
N LYS A 131 4.35 11.30 -7.21
CA LYS A 131 4.42 10.52 -8.45
C LYS A 131 4.15 9.04 -8.20
N VAL A 132 4.57 8.51 -7.04
CA VAL A 132 4.25 7.13 -6.64
C VAL A 132 2.74 6.95 -6.49
N LEU A 133 2.06 7.85 -5.78
CA LEU A 133 0.60 7.74 -5.59
C LEU A 133 -0.17 7.90 -6.89
N ALA A 134 0.25 8.83 -7.76
CA ALA A 134 -0.36 9.00 -9.08
C ALA A 134 -0.16 7.77 -9.99
N ALA A 135 1.03 7.14 -9.93
CA ALA A 135 1.32 5.94 -10.68
C ALA A 135 0.52 4.71 -10.20
N ALA A 136 0.10 4.70 -8.92
CA ALA A 136 -0.68 3.62 -8.31
C ALA A 136 -2.16 3.62 -8.71
N GLU A 137 -2.65 4.66 -9.39
CA GLU A 137 -4.03 4.74 -9.85
C GLU A 137 -4.24 3.93 -11.14
N PHE A 138 -5.25 3.06 -11.11
CA PHE A 138 -5.78 2.47 -12.33
C PHE A 138 -6.45 3.53 -13.23
N PRO A 139 -6.54 3.30 -14.55
CA PRO A 139 -7.14 4.26 -15.48
C PRO A 139 -8.56 4.71 -15.11
N TRP A 140 -9.38 3.81 -14.54
CA TRP A 140 -10.76 4.12 -14.13
C TRP A 140 -10.85 4.91 -12.82
N GLN A 141 -9.78 4.98 -12.02
CA GLN A 141 -9.77 5.75 -10.78
C GLN A 141 -9.53 7.25 -11.02
N ARG A 142 -8.82 7.59 -12.11
CA ARG A 142 -8.46 8.97 -12.49
C ARG A 142 -9.67 9.86 -12.82
N GLY A 143 -10.81 9.27 -13.22
CA GLY A 143 -12.03 9.99 -13.58
C GLY A 143 -13.17 9.91 -12.53
N GLY A 144 -13.08 8.99 -11.57
CA GLY A 144 -14.17 8.72 -10.61
C GLY A 144 -14.27 9.70 -9.44
N GLN A 145 -13.21 10.49 -9.19
CA GLN A 145 -13.18 11.44 -8.07
C GLN A 145 -14.08 12.68 -8.31
N ALA A 146 -14.50 12.95 -9.55
CA ALA A 146 -15.47 14.01 -9.85
C ALA A 146 -16.94 13.59 -9.61
N ALA A 147 -17.24 12.28 -9.59
CA ALA A 147 -18.62 11.80 -9.54
C ALA A 147 -19.19 11.62 -8.11
N ALA A 148 -18.33 11.58 -7.09
CA ALA A 148 -18.75 11.32 -5.71
C ALA A 148 -19.36 12.53 -4.96
N VAL A 149 -19.53 13.68 -5.63
CA VAL A 149 -20.11 14.90 -5.02
C VAL A 149 -21.63 15.03 -5.26
N LEU A 150 -22.27 14.12 -5.99
CA LEU A 150 -23.65 14.32 -6.47
C LEU A 150 -24.75 13.41 -5.89
N VAL A 151 -24.56 12.84 -4.69
CA VAL A 151 -25.68 12.24 -3.95
C VAL A 151 -25.55 12.56 -2.46
N ALA A 152 -26.04 13.74 -2.08
CA ALA A 152 -26.45 14.10 -0.72
C ALA A 152 -27.70 14.96 -0.79
#